data_AF-A0AAE0K9B2-F1
#
_entry.id   AF-A0AAE0K9B2-F1
#
_cell.length_a   1.000
_cell.length_b   1.000
_cell.length_c   1.000
_cell.angle_alpha   90.00
_cell.angle_beta   90.00
_cell.angle_gamma   90.00
#
_symmetry.space_group_name_H-M   'P 1'
#
loop_
_entity.id
_entity.type
_entity.pdbx_description
1 polymer ?
#
loop_
_entity_poly.entity_id
_entity_poly.type
_entity_poly.pdbx_seq_one_letter_code
_entity_poly.pdbx_strand_id
1 'polypeptide(L)'
;MSNVFDITIINKSGASQSYLLFAVAPQVSGAQGPPFSNVFLTASPIQSRSDGSSSTTFSIARQFYGICGTSNVDLSAGVTVGTTDYEAVTLGSGSTPGTTPGTTLSFTTTGGASFSEPVGAPAAPAGAYTVQTDSSFQIPTPNNTFVGLGGLSMSGKVVPMATFLASPSTTYNIYPVVKYYIATGSYAPGEIISVQSIGLTQLVDFTGSTYNSMTYIHDNNGTYSFSGQNLAKQVKLARLRNDKAAQLGAHALEPTKSTHAGSGSDDTPADKLAHELQSVFMKMLSNIEAKAHPHKGQTNGTMAC
;
A
#
# COMPACT_ATOMS: atom_id res chain seq x y z
N MET A 1 11.32 -12.72 -4.39
CA MET A 1 9.93 -12.21 -4.42
C MET A 1 9.94 -10.76 -3.97
N SER A 2 9.12 -9.87 -4.56
CA SER A 2 9.06 -8.46 -4.14
C SER A 2 8.64 -8.36 -2.66
N ASN A 3 9.36 -7.58 -1.85
CA ASN A 3 9.00 -7.34 -0.43
C ASN A 3 7.97 -6.22 -0.25
N VAL A 4 7.23 -5.92 -1.31
CA VAL A 4 6.31 -4.78 -1.41
C VAL A 4 5.01 -5.23 -2.05
N PHE A 5 3.88 -4.79 -1.50
CA PHE A 5 2.57 -4.84 -2.14
C PHE A 5 2.27 -3.52 -2.85
N ASP A 6 1.87 -3.58 -4.11
CA ASP A 6 1.47 -2.41 -4.90
C ASP A 6 -0.05 -2.43 -5.11
N ILE A 7 -0.73 -1.37 -4.68
CA ILE A 7 -2.15 -1.15 -4.96
C ILE A 7 -2.25 0.05 -5.89
N THR A 8 -2.67 -0.18 -7.12
CA THR A 8 -2.86 0.88 -8.13
C THR A 8 -4.34 1.19 -8.31
N ILE A 9 -4.66 2.48 -8.37
CA ILE A 9 -6.02 2.98 -8.59
C ILE A 9 -6.01 3.84 -9.83
N ILE A 10 -6.85 3.49 -10.81
CA ILE A 10 -7.09 4.28 -12.03
C ILE A 10 -8.34 5.11 -11.81
N ASN A 11 -8.24 6.43 -11.93
CA ASN A 11 -9.38 7.31 -11.67
C ASN A 11 -10.22 7.53 -12.94
N LYS A 12 -11.37 6.86 -13.02
CA LYS A 12 -12.41 7.07 -14.03
C LYS A 12 -13.72 7.59 -13.40
N SER A 13 -13.64 8.19 -12.21
CA SER A 13 -14.81 8.60 -11.42
C SER A 13 -15.57 9.81 -11.98
N GLY A 14 -15.07 10.46 -13.04
CA GLY A 14 -15.63 11.70 -13.58
C GLY A 14 -15.22 12.96 -12.82
N ALA A 15 -14.51 12.83 -11.69
CA ALA A 15 -14.00 13.95 -10.90
C ALA A 15 -12.56 13.71 -10.42
N SER A 16 -11.85 14.78 -10.05
CA SER A 16 -10.57 14.62 -9.36
C SER A 16 -10.80 14.04 -7.97
N GLN A 17 -10.00 13.04 -7.58
CA GLN A 17 -10.18 12.31 -6.33
C GLN A 17 -8.86 12.21 -5.56
N SER A 18 -8.93 12.49 -4.26
CA SER A 18 -7.92 12.07 -3.28
C SER A 18 -8.25 10.66 -2.82
N TYR A 19 -7.23 9.84 -2.68
CA TYR A 19 -7.39 8.46 -2.21
C TYR A 19 -6.67 8.27 -0.89
N LEU A 20 -7.21 7.38 -0.07
CA LEU A 20 -6.58 6.92 1.14
C LEU A 20 -6.61 5.40 1.23
N LEU A 21 -5.68 4.88 2.03
CA LEU A 21 -5.56 3.48 2.35
C LEU A 21 -5.53 3.32 3.86
N PHE A 22 -6.30 2.37 4.38
CA PHE A 22 -6.25 1.95 5.78
C PHE A 22 -6.30 0.44 5.87
N ALA A 23 -5.70 -0.13 6.91
CA ALA A 23 -5.68 -1.57 7.10
C ALA A 23 -6.97 -2.06 7.76
N VAL A 24 -7.34 -3.30 7.44
CA VAL A 24 -8.28 -4.05 8.29
C VAL A 24 -7.65 -4.16 9.67
N ALA A 25 -8.39 -3.77 10.72
CA ALA A 25 -7.91 -3.86 12.09
C ALA A 25 -7.46 -5.30 12.42
N PRO A 26 -6.26 -5.49 13.02
CA PRO A 26 -5.78 -6.80 13.38
C PRO A 26 -6.65 -7.41 14.49
N GLN A 27 -6.59 -8.72 14.63
CA GLN A 27 -7.07 -9.36 15.86
C GLN A 27 -6.05 -9.11 16.97
N VAL A 28 -6.53 -8.82 18.18
CA VAL A 28 -5.68 -8.53 19.34
C VAL A 28 -6.22 -9.25 20.56
N SER A 29 -5.40 -10.12 21.17
CA SER A 29 -5.75 -10.73 22.46
C SER A 29 -5.46 -9.76 23.61
N GLY A 30 -6.28 -9.77 24.66
CA GLY A 30 -6.06 -8.96 25.87
C GLY A 30 -6.51 -7.49 25.78
N ALA A 31 -6.88 -7.00 24.59
CA ALA A 31 -7.47 -5.67 24.43
C ALA A 31 -8.89 -5.61 25.01
N GLN A 32 -9.26 -4.47 25.60
CA GLN A 32 -10.59 -4.22 26.19
C GLN A 32 -11.69 -3.97 25.14
N GLY A 33 -11.32 -3.92 23.86
CA GLY A 33 -12.23 -3.67 22.73
C GLY A 33 -11.51 -3.89 21.40
N PRO A 34 -12.23 -3.77 20.27
CA PRO A 34 -11.62 -3.87 18.95
C PRO A 34 -10.63 -2.72 18.75
N PRO A 35 -9.47 -2.96 18.11
CA PRO A 35 -8.57 -1.88 17.73
C PRO A 35 -9.25 -0.89 16.78
N PHE A 36 -8.89 0.37 16.93
CA PHE A 36 -9.22 1.41 15.97
C PHE A 36 -8.41 1.19 14.68
N SER A 37 -9.05 1.36 13.53
CA SER A 37 -8.35 1.46 12.24
C SER A 37 -7.85 2.90 12.05
N ASN A 38 -6.62 3.04 11.58
CA ASN A 38 -6.02 4.33 11.25
C ASN A 38 -5.78 4.44 9.75
N VAL A 39 -5.89 5.67 9.22
CA VAL A 39 -5.46 5.98 7.85
C VAL A 39 -3.95 5.76 7.76
N PHE A 40 -3.53 4.87 6.87
CA PHE A 40 -2.14 4.48 6.73
C PHE A 40 -1.42 5.32 5.66
N LEU A 41 -1.99 5.40 4.46
CA LEU A 41 -1.42 6.14 3.33
C LEU A 41 -2.48 7.04 2.69
N THR A 42 -2.03 8.14 2.11
CA THR A 42 -2.87 9.05 1.32
C THR A 42 -2.19 9.40 0.00
N ALA A 43 -3.00 9.74 -1.00
CA ALA A 43 -2.56 10.23 -2.29
C ALA A 43 -3.31 11.52 -2.60
N SER A 44 -2.56 12.53 -3.06
CA SER A 44 -3.10 13.81 -3.51
C SER A 44 -4.13 13.65 -4.62
N PRO A 45 -5.02 14.64 -4.85
CA PRO A 45 -6.02 14.57 -5.89
C PRO A 45 -5.41 14.24 -7.25
N ILE A 46 -5.86 13.15 -7.88
CA ILE A 46 -5.53 12.82 -9.27
C ILE A 46 -6.76 13.08 -10.16
N GLN A 47 -6.55 13.60 -11.37
CA GLN A 47 -7.63 13.91 -12.31
C GLN A 47 -8.36 12.64 -12.75
N SER A 48 -9.65 12.74 -13.10
CA SER A 48 -10.32 11.63 -13.79
C SER A 48 -10.05 11.69 -15.30
N ARG A 49 -9.73 10.54 -15.90
CA ARG A 49 -9.57 10.42 -17.36
C ARG A 49 -10.20 9.13 -17.88
N SER A 50 -11.08 9.25 -18.87
CA SER A 50 -11.81 8.12 -19.45
C SER A 50 -10.89 7.09 -20.13
N ASP A 51 -9.75 7.53 -20.64
CA ASP A 51 -8.71 6.68 -21.24
C ASP A 51 -7.93 5.83 -20.22
N GLY A 52 -8.07 6.11 -18.92
CA GLY A 52 -7.36 5.40 -17.85
C GLY A 52 -5.90 5.79 -17.67
N SER A 53 -5.45 6.90 -18.28
CA SER A 53 -4.07 7.39 -18.16
C SER A 53 -3.76 8.06 -16.82
N SER A 54 -4.76 8.30 -15.97
CA SER A 54 -4.60 8.89 -14.65
C SER A 54 -4.71 7.84 -13.55
N SER A 55 -3.64 7.66 -12.78
CA SER A 55 -3.57 6.66 -11.72
C SER A 55 -2.67 7.09 -10.56
N THR A 56 -2.90 6.51 -9.39
CA THR A 56 -1.99 6.56 -8.24
C THR A 56 -1.65 5.13 -7.79
N THR A 57 -0.50 4.96 -7.16
CA THR A 57 -0.05 3.66 -6.62
C THR A 57 0.41 3.82 -5.18
N PHE A 58 -0.17 3.02 -4.29
CA PHE A 58 0.34 2.81 -2.94
C PHE A 58 1.32 1.64 -2.95
N SER A 59 2.55 1.86 -2.50
CA SER A 59 3.56 0.81 -2.32
C SER A 59 3.77 0.57 -0.84
N ILE A 60 3.51 -0.66 -0.40
CA ILE A 60 3.44 -1.05 1.01
C ILE A 60 4.51 -2.10 1.29
N ALA A 61 5.47 -1.81 2.18
CA ALA A 61 6.43 -2.81 2.62
C ALA A 61 5.72 -3.93 3.40
N ARG A 62 6.17 -5.18 3.24
CA ARG A 62 5.65 -6.33 4.03
C ARG A 62 6.17 -6.36 5.47
N GLN A 63 7.00 -5.39 5.86
CA GLN A 63 7.52 -5.25 7.22
C GLN A 63 6.47 -4.58 8.11
N PHE A 64 6.14 -5.23 9.22
CA PHE A 64 5.30 -4.65 10.27
C PHE A 64 6.16 -4.05 11.37
N TYR A 65 5.57 -3.09 12.06
CA TYR A 65 6.15 -2.46 13.23
C TYR A 65 5.18 -2.55 14.40
N GLY A 66 5.69 -2.88 15.58
CA GLY A 66 4.99 -2.54 16.81
C GLY A 66 5.17 -1.04 17.04
N ILE A 67 4.09 -0.35 17.39
CA ILE A 67 4.13 1.08 17.69
C ILE A 67 3.56 1.36 19.07
N CYS A 68 4.00 2.45 19.67
CA CYS A 68 3.37 3.00 20.86
C CYS A 68 3.34 4.53 20.84
N GLY A 69 2.50 5.10 21.70
CA GLY A 69 2.40 6.54 21.86
C GLY A 69 1.39 6.96 22.92
N THR A 70 1.14 8.26 22.95
CA THR A 70 0.18 8.91 23.84
C THR A 70 -0.69 9.87 23.03
N SER A 71 -1.87 10.18 23.55
CA SER A 71 -2.80 11.15 23.00
C SER A 71 -3.34 12.04 24.12
N ASN A 72 -3.39 13.35 23.88
CA ASN A 72 -4.00 14.30 24.82
C ASN A 72 -5.54 14.34 24.73
N VAL A 73 -6.13 13.56 23.81
CA VAL A 73 -7.57 13.39 23.60
C VAL A 73 -7.91 11.91 23.51
N ASP A 74 -9.17 11.55 23.76
CA ASP A 74 -9.63 10.17 23.70
C ASP A 74 -9.54 9.60 22.28
N LEU A 75 -9.02 8.38 22.17
CA LEU A 75 -8.94 7.68 20.89
C LEU A 75 -10.35 7.44 20.37
N SER A 76 -10.69 8.13 19.27
CA SER A 76 -12.00 8.13 18.66
C SER A 76 -11.91 8.57 17.20
N ALA A 77 -12.97 8.35 16.42
CA ALA A 77 -13.00 8.72 15.00
C ALA A 77 -12.71 10.22 14.80
N GLY A 78 -11.82 10.55 13.86
CA GLY A 78 -11.35 11.90 13.56
C GLY A 78 -10.12 12.34 14.36
N VAL A 79 -9.71 11.60 15.39
CA VAL A 79 -8.47 11.88 16.13
C VAL A 79 -7.27 11.37 15.35
N THR A 80 -6.27 12.23 15.16
CA THR A 80 -4.98 11.83 14.56
C THR A 80 -3.97 11.52 15.64
N VAL A 81 -3.43 10.31 15.62
CA VAL A 81 -2.37 9.86 16.53
C VAL A 81 -1.06 9.64 15.78
N GLY A 82 0.05 9.87 16.46
CA GLY A 82 1.40 9.69 15.92
C GLY A 82 2.19 8.63 16.68
N THR A 83 3.10 7.96 15.99
CA THR A 83 4.03 7.01 16.59
C THR A 83 5.09 7.77 17.41
N THR A 84 5.17 7.50 18.72
CA THR A 84 6.23 8.05 19.58
C THR A 84 7.48 7.19 19.48
N ASP A 85 7.30 5.88 19.52
CA ASP A 85 8.37 4.90 19.40
C ASP A 85 7.87 3.67 18.62
N TYR A 86 8.80 2.96 17.97
CA TYR A 86 8.48 1.81 17.13
C TYR A 86 9.62 0.82 17.04
N GLU A 87 9.25 -0.46 16.87
CA GLU A 87 10.21 -1.52 16.62
C GLU A 87 9.77 -2.43 15.47
N ALA A 88 10.73 -2.87 14.66
CA ALA A 88 10.46 -3.83 13.60
C ALA A 88 10.14 -5.20 14.21
N VAL A 89 9.01 -5.79 13.82
CA VAL A 89 8.56 -7.07 14.41
C VAL A 89 8.61 -8.20 13.39
N THR A 90 8.98 -9.38 13.88
CA THR A 90 8.85 -10.64 13.15
C THR A 90 7.67 -11.40 13.73
N LEU A 91 6.79 -11.90 12.85
CA LEU A 91 5.66 -12.71 13.28
C LEU A 91 6.12 -14.12 13.59
N GLY A 92 5.55 -14.72 14.63
CA GLY A 92 5.77 -16.13 14.92
C GLY A 92 5.34 -17.00 13.74
N SER A 93 6.00 -18.14 13.56
CA SER A 93 5.67 -19.10 12.51
C SER A 93 5.70 -20.54 13.02
N GLY A 94 5.14 -21.45 12.21
CA GLY A 94 4.99 -22.86 12.53
C GLY A 94 3.53 -23.27 12.79
N SER A 95 3.22 -24.55 12.54
CA SER A 95 1.91 -25.14 12.78
C SER A 95 1.64 -25.44 14.26
N THR A 96 2.69 -25.46 15.07
CA THR A 96 2.63 -25.66 16.53
C THR A 96 3.00 -24.35 17.21
N PRO A 97 2.18 -23.81 18.14
CA PRO A 97 2.51 -22.61 18.90
C PRO A 97 3.93 -22.70 19.50
N GLY A 98 4.74 -21.65 19.31
CA GLY A 98 6.09 -21.54 19.91
C GLY A 98 7.24 -22.23 19.15
N THR A 99 7.00 -22.84 17.98
CA THR A 99 8.08 -23.51 17.21
C THR A 99 9.04 -22.54 16.52
N THR A 100 8.56 -21.37 16.08
CA THR A 100 9.41 -20.23 15.73
C THR A 100 8.75 -18.99 16.33
N PRO A 101 9.14 -18.59 17.54
CA PRO A 101 8.46 -17.51 18.23
C PRO A 101 8.68 -16.18 17.52
N GLY A 102 7.65 -15.34 17.50
CA GLY A 102 7.74 -13.97 17.01
C GLY A 102 8.31 -13.02 18.06
N THR A 103 8.51 -11.78 17.66
CA THR A 103 9.04 -10.69 18.50
C THR A 103 8.14 -10.43 19.72
N THR A 104 8.76 -10.19 20.88
CA THR A 104 8.09 -9.73 22.10
C THR A 104 8.62 -8.35 22.49
N LEU A 105 7.81 -7.31 22.36
CA LEU A 105 8.16 -5.95 22.75
C LEU A 105 7.78 -5.70 24.21
N SER A 106 8.67 -5.09 24.98
CA SER A 106 8.42 -4.66 26.35
C SER A 106 8.04 -3.18 26.34
N PHE A 107 6.82 -2.84 26.72
CA PHE A 107 6.29 -1.47 26.72
C PHE A 107 6.32 -0.86 28.12
N THR A 108 6.82 0.37 28.20
CA THR A 108 6.85 1.17 29.43
C THR A 108 6.39 2.61 29.15
N THR A 109 5.98 3.29 30.21
CA THR A 109 5.76 4.75 30.22
C THR A 109 6.79 5.51 31.03
N THR A 110 7.79 4.79 31.59
CA THR A 110 8.87 5.39 32.38
C THR A 110 9.75 6.26 31.47
N GLY A 111 9.65 7.58 31.61
CA GLY A 111 10.35 8.53 30.73
C GLY A 111 9.63 8.83 29.42
N GLY A 112 8.40 8.34 29.24
CA GLY A 112 7.61 8.46 28.00
C GLY A 112 7.13 7.09 27.53
N ALA A 113 6.14 7.08 26.62
CA ALA A 113 5.70 5.85 25.97
C ALA A 113 6.79 5.34 25.02
N SER A 114 7.40 4.20 25.35
CA SER A 114 8.49 3.61 24.58
C SER A 114 8.53 2.09 24.71
N PHE A 115 9.26 1.44 23.81
CA PHE A 115 9.69 0.07 23.98
C PHE A 115 11.05 0.03 24.69
N SER A 116 11.16 -0.74 25.77
CA SER A 116 12.39 -0.86 26.53
C SER A 116 13.33 -1.90 25.91
N GLU A 117 14.61 -1.55 25.82
CA GLU A 117 15.68 -2.49 25.48
C GLU A 117 16.24 -3.21 26.74
N PRO A 118 16.65 -4.48 26.64
CA PRO A 118 16.57 -5.33 25.45
C PRO A 118 15.13 -5.76 25.15
N VAL A 119 14.81 -5.93 23.86
CA VAL A 119 13.58 -6.59 23.42
C VAL A 119 13.42 -7.93 24.17
N GLY A 120 12.20 -8.20 24.66
CA GLY A 120 11.89 -9.41 25.41
C GLY A 120 12.22 -10.67 24.61
N ALA A 121 12.49 -11.77 25.31
CA ALA A 121 12.75 -13.06 24.67
C ALA A 121 11.60 -13.39 23.69
N PRO A 122 11.90 -13.74 22.43
CA PRO A 122 10.88 -14.07 21.45
C PRO A 122 9.95 -15.15 21.99
N ALA A 123 8.66 -14.84 22.11
CA ALA A 123 7.64 -15.74 22.66
C ALA A 123 6.30 -15.63 21.93
N ALA A 124 6.18 -14.78 20.90
CA ALA A 124 4.91 -14.54 20.27
C ALA A 124 4.39 -15.77 19.50
N PRO A 125 3.07 -16.03 19.53
CA PRO A 125 2.48 -17.17 18.85
C PRO A 125 2.53 -17.03 17.32
N ALA A 126 2.21 -18.12 16.62
CA ALA A 126 2.17 -18.14 15.16
C ALA A 126 1.22 -17.06 14.60
N GLY A 127 1.70 -16.29 13.63
CA GLY A 127 0.97 -15.20 13.01
C GLY A 127 0.94 -13.89 13.80
N ALA A 128 1.59 -13.82 14.98
CA ALA A 128 1.56 -12.66 15.84
C ALA A 128 2.95 -12.14 16.23
N TYR A 129 2.98 -10.91 16.70
CA TYR A 129 4.00 -10.41 17.63
C TYR A 129 3.33 -10.06 18.96
N THR A 130 4.13 -9.96 20.02
CA THR A 130 3.63 -9.71 21.37
C THR A 130 4.07 -8.34 21.86
N VAL A 131 3.21 -7.64 22.59
CA VAL A 131 3.54 -6.47 23.40
C VAL A 131 3.22 -6.77 24.85
N GLN A 132 4.20 -6.63 25.74
CA GLN A 132 4.03 -6.80 27.19
C GLN A 132 4.16 -5.45 27.86
N THR A 133 3.09 -4.97 28.49
CA THR A 133 3.12 -3.73 29.24
C THR A 133 3.56 -3.98 30.67
N ASP A 134 4.38 -3.08 31.20
CA ASP A 134 4.74 -3.09 32.62
C ASP A 134 3.65 -2.45 33.50
N SER A 135 3.98 -2.21 34.77
CA SER A 135 3.11 -1.55 35.75
C SER A 135 3.40 -0.04 35.91
N SER A 136 4.17 0.58 35.00
CA SER A 136 4.63 1.98 35.12
C SER A 136 3.53 3.02 34.97
N PHE A 137 2.34 2.64 34.49
CA PHE A 137 1.17 3.50 34.35
C PHE A 137 -0.06 2.90 35.01
N GLN A 138 -1.05 3.75 35.27
CA GLN A 138 -2.34 3.37 35.86
C GLN A 138 -3.47 3.80 34.93
N ILE A 139 -4.61 3.13 35.03
CA ILE A 139 -5.85 3.52 34.35
C ILE A 139 -6.72 4.31 35.34
N PRO A 140 -7.34 5.44 34.94
CA PRO A 140 -7.23 6.08 33.62
C PRO A 140 -5.85 6.73 33.43
N THR A 141 -5.27 6.55 32.25
CA THR A 141 -4.01 7.22 31.90
C THR A 141 -4.31 8.68 31.58
N PRO A 142 -3.59 9.67 32.14
CA PRO A 142 -3.82 11.07 31.81
C PRO A 142 -3.56 11.40 30.33
N ASN A 143 -2.78 10.57 29.63
CA ASN A 143 -2.34 10.81 28.25
C ASN A 143 -2.77 9.70 27.27
N ASN A 144 -3.88 9.01 27.52
CA ASN A 144 -4.45 7.97 26.65
C ASN A 144 -3.40 7.10 25.95
N THR A 145 -2.63 6.38 26.76
CA THR A 145 -1.51 5.57 26.29
C THR A 145 -2.02 4.46 25.37
N PHE A 146 -1.40 4.31 24.21
CA PHE A 146 -1.79 3.29 23.23
C PHE A 146 -0.59 2.51 22.70
N VAL A 147 -0.89 1.30 22.24
CA VAL A 147 0.00 0.47 21.45
C VAL A 147 -0.74 0.04 20.18
N GLY A 148 -0.02 -0.51 19.20
CA GLY A 148 -0.67 -0.89 17.97
C GLY A 148 0.26 -1.41 16.89
N LEU A 149 -0.33 -1.53 15.69
CA LEU A 149 0.33 -1.94 14.47
C LEU A 149 0.70 -0.71 13.64
N GLY A 150 1.95 -0.65 13.20
CA GLY A 150 2.45 0.35 12.26
C GLY A 150 3.00 -0.27 10.98
N GLY A 151 3.12 0.58 9.96
CA GLY A 151 3.73 0.25 8.68
C GLY A 151 4.58 1.41 8.17
N LEU A 152 5.51 1.12 7.25
CA LEU A 152 6.31 2.16 6.60
C LEU A 152 5.48 2.90 5.54
N SER A 153 5.45 4.22 5.68
CA SER A 153 4.93 5.12 4.65
C SER A 153 5.87 5.20 3.43
N MET A 154 5.36 5.77 2.33
CA MET A 154 6.15 6.02 1.13
C MET A 154 7.33 7.00 1.36
N SER A 155 7.30 7.79 2.44
CA SER A 155 8.39 8.67 2.86
C SER A 155 9.35 8.03 3.87
N GLY A 156 9.19 6.73 4.16
CA GLY A 156 10.04 5.99 5.11
C GLY A 156 9.72 6.22 6.60
N LYS A 157 8.60 6.89 6.94
CA LYS A 157 8.15 7.07 8.33
C LYS A 157 7.23 5.93 8.76
N VAL A 158 7.31 5.46 10.00
CA VAL A 158 6.36 4.48 10.56
C VAL A 158 5.06 5.16 10.97
N VAL A 159 3.97 4.80 10.30
CA VAL A 159 2.63 5.38 10.51
C VAL A 159 1.71 4.36 11.15
N PRO A 160 0.84 4.75 12.09
CA PRO A 160 -0.18 3.88 12.65
C PRO A 160 -1.12 3.30 11.58
N MET A 161 -1.34 2.00 11.64
CA MET A 161 -2.34 1.27 10.84
C MET A 161 -3.53 0.84 11.69
N ALA A 162 -3.27 0.49 12.95
CA ALA A 162 -4.30 0.24 13.94
C ALA A 162 -3.77 0.53 15.35
N THR A 163 -4.62 1.07 16.23
CA THR A 163 -4.25 1.48 17.59
C THR A 163 -5.31 1.06 18.60
N PHE A 164 -4.91 0.80 19.83
CA PHE A 164 -5.82 0.51 20.94
C PHE A 164 -5.21 0.96 22.27
N LEU A 165 -6.07 1.29 23.23
CA LEU A 165 -5.63 1.69 24.56
C LEU A 165 -4.88 0.55 25.26
N ALA A 166 -3.72 0.90 25.81
CA ALA A 166 -2.92 -0.02 26.60
C ALA A 166 -3.43 -0.07 28.05
N SER A 167 -3.37 -1.26 28.64
CA SER A 167 -3.60 -1.53 30.05
C SER A 167 -2.27 -1.96 30.68
N PRO A 168 -1.98 -1.58 31.93
CA PRO A 168 -0.76 -2.00 32.60
C PRO A 168 -0.75 -3.51 32.85
N SER A 169 0.44 -4.10 32.98
CA SER A 169 0.65 -5.52 33.31
C SER A 169 -0.13 -6.48 32.40
N THR A 170 -0.26 -6.14 31.12
CA THR A 170 -1.07 -6.88 30.14
C THR A 170 -0.19 -7.37 29.00
N THR A 171 -0.48 -8.57 28.53
CA THR A 171 0.17 -9.14 27.34
C THR A 171 -0.81 -9.11 26.17
N TYR A 172 -0.40 -8.44 25.08
CA TYR A 172 -1.13 -8.37 23.83
C TYR A 172 -0.46 -9.21 22.77
N ASN A 173 -1.20 -10.13 22.14
CA ASN A 173 -0.77 -10.77 20.89
C ASN A 173 -1.53 -10.10 19.76
N ILE A 174 -0.78 -9.45 18.86
CA ILE A 174 -1.33 -8.70 17.74
C ILE A 174 -1.11 -9.56 16.49
N TYR A 175 -2.16 -9.81 15.73
CA TYR A 175 -2.17 -10.64 14.53
C TYR A 175 -2.38 -9.78 13.28
N PRO A 176 -1.31 -9.24 12.66
CA PRO A 176 -1.43 -8.44 11.47
C PRO A 176 -2.06 -9.22 10.31
N VAL A 177 -2.84 -8.51 9.49
CA VAL A 177 -3.39 -9.03 8.24
C VAL A 177 -2.94 -8.15 7.08
N VAL A 178 -2.75 -8.76 5.92
CA VAL A 178 -2.36 -8.05 4.68
C VAL A 178 -3.59 -7.67 3.86
N LYS A 179 -4.56 -7.06 4.55
CA LYS A 179 -5.84 -6.62 3.99
C LYS A 179 -6.01 -5.13 4.19
N TYR A 180 -6.42 -4.43 3.13
CA TYR A 180 -6.50 -2.98 3.10
C TYR A 180 -7.82 -2.54 2.48
N TYR A 181 -8.31 -1.38 2.87
CA TYR A 181 -9.42 -0.71 2.22
C TYR A 181 -8.92 0.53 1.47
N ILE A 182 -9.37 0.67 0.23
CA ILE A 182 -9.26 1.91 -0.54
C ILE A 182 -10.53 2.74 -0.28
N ALA A 183 -10.37 4.04 -0.03
CA ALA A 183 -11.47 4.99 0.03
C ALA A 183 -11.07 6.35 -0.56
N THR A 184 -12.04 7.25 -0.71
CA THR A 184 -11.81 8.64 -1.10
C THR A 184 -12.07 9.60 0.06
N GLY A 185 -11.36 10.73 0.11
CA GLY A 185 -11.62 11.78 1.10
C GLY A 185 -10.37 12.58 1.44
N SER A 186 -10.53 13.47 2.43
CA SER A 186 -9.45 14.29 2.98
C SER A 186 -9.22 13.88 4.43
N TYR A 187 -8.20 13.05 4.64
CA TYR A 187 -7.81 12.50 5.94
C TYR A 187 -6.29 12.61 6.09
N ALA A 188 -5.82 12.63 7.33
CA ALA A 188 -4.39 12.62 7.63
C ALA A 188 -3.89 11.18 7.92
N PRO A 189 -2.65 10.82 7.51
CA PRO A 189 -2.03 9.60 8.02
C PRO A 189 -1.99 9.56 9.55
N GLY A 190 -2.40 8.46 10.16
CA GLY A 190 -2.58 8.30 11.61
C GLY A 190 -3.98 8.65 12.13
N GLU A 191 -4.86 9.21 11.30
CA GLU A 191 -6.24 9.53 11.69
C GLU A 191 -7.07 8.27 11.93
N ILE A 192 -7.72 8.18 13.09
CA ILE A 192 -8.63 7.11 13.45
C ILE A 192 -9.92 7.27 12.65
N ILE A 193 -10.37 6.19 12.02
CA ILE A 193 -11.58 6.18 11.20
C ILE A 193 -12.59 5.14 11.69
N SER A 194 -13.87 5.48 11.52
CA SER A 194 -14.93 4.47 11.51
C SER A 194 -15.10 3.99 10.07
N VAL A 195 -14.86 2.70 9.83
CA VAL A 195 -15.03 2.09 8.51
C VAL A 195 -16.48 2.26 8.01
N GLN A 196 -17.45 2.29 8.91
CA GLN A 196 -18.86 2.49 8.60
C GLN A 196 -19.18 3.92 8.14
N SER A 197 -18.41 4.92 8.57
CA SER A 197 -18.66 6.33 8.24
C SER A 197 -17.90 6.84 7.02
N ILE A 198 -16.92 6.09 6.52
CA ILE A 198 -16.01 6.57 5.46
C ILE A 198 -16.61 6.50 4.04
N GLY A 199 -17.81 5.92 3.91
CA GLY A 199 -18.52 5.80 2.63
C GLY A 199 -18.14 4.54 1.86
N LEU A 200 -18.08 4.64 0.52
CA LEU A 200 -17.76 3.49 -0.34
C LEU A 200 -16.29 3.11 -0.22
N THR A 201 -16.05 1.84 0.07
CA THR A 201 -14.69 1.27 0.22
C THR A 201 -14.48 0.08 -0.69
N GLN A 202 -13.25 -0.13 -1.14
CA GLN A 202 -12.83 -1.35 -1.84
C GLN A 202 -11.82 -2.13 -0.99
N LEU A 203 -12.19 -3.37 -0.62
CA LEU A 203 -11.28 -4.30 0.04
C LEU A 203 -10.23 -4.84 -0.93
N VAL A 204 -8.97 -4.82 -0.51
CA VAL A 204 -7.83 -5.42 -1.19
C VAL A 204 -7.25 -6.47 -0.27
N ASP A 205 -7.25 -7.73 -0.70
CA ASP A 205 -6.84 -8.86 0.12
C ASP A 205 -5.64 -9.58 -0.49
N PHE A 206 -4.47 -9.45 0.14
CA PHE A 206 -3.25 -10.16 -0.28
C PHE A 206 -3.07 -11.50 0.44
N THR A 207 -4.00 -11.94 1.30
CA THR A 207 -3.88 -13.21 2.02
C THR A 207 -3.87 -14.38 1.04
N GLY A 208 -2.80 -15.19 1.09
CA GLY A 208 -2.62 -16.33 0.18
C GLY A 208 -2.39 -15.95 -1.30
N SER A 209 -2.34 -14.66 -1.62
CA SER A 209 -2.10 -14.20 -2.98
C SER A 209 -0.67 -14.49 -3.40
N THR A 210 -0.50 -15.06 -4.60
CA THR A 210 0.81 -15.16 -5.27
C THR A 210 1.21 -13.83 -5.93
N TYR A 211 0.26 -12.90 -6.03
CA TYR A 211 0.47 -11.57 -6.60
C TYR A 211 0.80 -10.55 -5.51
N ASN A 212 1.78 -9.72 -5.82
CA ASN A 212 2.18 -8.58 -5.00
C ASN A 212 1.70 -7.25 -5.57
N SER A 213 0.83 -7.27 -6.58
CA SER A 213 0.28 -6.06 -7.18
C SER A 213 -1.17 -6.28 -7.60
N MET A 214 -2.02 -5.32 -7.24
CA MET A 214 -3.44 -5.29 -7.61
C MET A 214 -3.80 -3.92 -8.21
N THR A 215 -4.70 -3.91 -9.18
CA THR A 215 -5.15 -2.67 -9.83
C THR A 215 -6.67 -2.61 -9.88
N TYR A 216 -7.20 -1.46 -9.46
CA TYR A 216 -8.62 -1.17 -9.44
C TYR A 216 -8.92 0.07 -10.29
N ILE A 217 -10.05 0.05 -10.98
CA ILE A 217 -10.61 1.22 -11.65
C ILE A 217 -11.70 1.78 -10.73
N HIS A 218 -11.61 3.07 -10.39
CA HIS A 218 -12.68 3.79 -9.70
C HIS A 218 -13.59 4.39 -10.77
N ASP A 219 -14.77 3.82 -10.95
CA ASP A 219 -15.72 4.16 -12.00
C ASP A 219 -16.60 5.38 -11.62
N ASN A 220 -17.26 5.98 -12.61
CA ASN A 220 -18.07 7.20 -12.44
C ASN A 220 -19.32 7.04 -11.56
N ASN A 221 -19.72 5.80 -11.29
CA ASN A 221 -20.79 5.46 -10.36
C ASN A 221 -20.29 5.31 -8.90
N GLY A 222 -19.01 5.60 -8.64
CA GLY A 222 -18.38 5.47 -7.33
C GLY A 222 -17.93 4.05 -6.96
N THR A 223 -18.14 3.07 -7.85
CA THR A 223 -17.73 1.68 -7.60
C THR A 223 -16.29 1.43 -8.02
N TYR A 224 -15.71 0.37 -7.46
CA TYR A 224 -14.38 -0.09 -7.83
C TYR A 224 -14.48 -1.41 -8.58
N SER A 225 -13.82 -1.51 -9.73
CA SER A 225 -13.72 -2.75 -10.50
C SER A 225 -12.28 -3.23 -10.54
N PHE A 226 -12.07 -4.51 -10.23
CA PHE A 226 -10.74 -5.12 -10.33
C PHE A 226 -10.37 -5.26 -11.81
N SER A 227 -9.27 -4.63 -12.22
CA SER A 227 -8.88 -4.56 -13.63
C SER A 227 -7.97 -5.70 -14.10
N GLY A 228 -7.62 -6.64 -13.22
CA GLY A 228 -6.73 -7.74 -13.55
C GLY A 228 -5.27 -7.34 -13.81
N GLN A 229 -4.40 -8.34 -13.90
CA GLN A 229 -2.94 -8.19 -13.97
C GLN A 229 -2.44 -7.53 -15.27
N ASN A 230 -3.17 -7.67 -16.38
CA ASN A 230 -2.70 -7.19 -17.69
C ASN A 230 -2.74 -5.67 -17.79
N LEU A 231 -3.79 -5.03 -17.28
CA LEU A 231 -3.84 -3.57 -17.24
C LEU A 231 -2.85 -3.01 -16.20
N ALA A 232 -2.70 -3.69 -15.05
CA ALA A 232 -1.68 -3.36 -14.05
C ALA A 232 -0.26 -3.34 -14.66
N LYS A 233 0.08 -4.37 -15.45
CA LYS A 233 1.34 -4.45 -16.19
C LYS A 233 1.46 -3.33 -17.22
N GLN A 234 0.41 -3.05 -17.98
CA GLN A 234 0.43 -1.97 -18.98
C GLN A 234 0.61 -0.60 -18.34
N VAL A 235 -0.09 -0.29 -17.25
CA VAL A 235 0.07 0.96 -16.48
C VAL A 235 1.47 1.06 -15.90
N LYS A 236 2.00 -0.02 -15.31
CA LYS A 236 3.38 -0.05 -14.80
C LYS A 236 4.40 0.18 -15.93
N LEU A 237 4.23 -0.45 -17.09
CA LEU A 237 5.09 -0.22 -18.24
C LEU A 237 4.98 1.22 -18.76
N ALA A 238 3.78 1.79 -18.81
CA ALA A 238 3.57 3.18 -19.23
C ALA A 238 4.27 4.16 -18.27
N ARG A 239 4.16 3.93 -16.95
CA ARG A 239 4.89 4.71 -15.94
C ARG A 239 6.40 4.61 -16.10
N LEU A 240 6.94 3.38 -16.20
CA LEU A 240 8.38 3.17 -16.40
C LEU A 240 8.89 3.84 -17.68
N ARG A 241 8.07 3.89 -18.74
CA ARG A 241 8.40 4.65 -19.95
C ARG A 241 8.49 6.14 -19.69
N ASN A 242 7.50 6.72 -18.99
CA ASN A 242 7.49 8.14 -18.68
C ASN A 242 8.64 8.53 -17.76
N ASP A 243 8.93 7.72 -16.72
CA ASP A 243 10.06 7.95 -15.81
C ASP A 243 11.39 7.88 -16.57
N LYS A 244 11.57 6.88 -17.45
CA LYS A 244 12.77 6.77 -18.29
C LYS A 244 12.88 7.92 -19.29
N ALA A 245 11.78 8.35 -19.90
CA ALA A 245 11.77 9.49 -20.81
C ALA A 245 12.15 10.80 -20.08
N ALA A 246 11.66 11.01 -18.86
CA ALA A 246 12.03 12.15 -18.03
C ALA A 246 13.53 12.12 -17.66
N GLN A 247 14.08 10.95 -17.32
CA GLN A 247 15.52 10.79 -17.06
C GLN A 247 16.38 11.06 -18.29
N LEU A 248 15.98 10.58 -19.47
CA LEU A 248 16.70 10.81 -20.72
C LEU A 248 16.62 12.28 -21.18
N GLY A 249 15.47 12.93 -21.01
CA GLY A 249 15.30 14.36 -21.30
C GLY A 249 16.12 15.26 -20.38
N ALA A 250 16.34 14.86 -19.11
CA ALA A 250 17.21 15.58 -18.19
C ALA A 250 18.70 15.45 -18.56
N HIS A 251 19.14 14.30 -19.09
CA HIS A 251 20.51 14.11 -19.56
C HIS A 251 20.83 14.83 -20.88
N ALA A 252 19.82 15.13 -21.71
CA ALA A 252 20.01 15.86 -22.97
C ALA A 252 20.23 17.38 -22.79
N LEU A 253 20.10 17.90 -21.56
CA LEU A 253 20.24 19.33 -21.25
C LEU A 253 21.56 19.69 -20.54
N GLU A 254 22.51 18.76 -20.36
CA GLU A 254 23.87 19.17 -20.06
C GLU A 254 24.55 19.64 -21.36
N PRO A 255 24.93 20.93 -21.47
CA PRO A 255 25.59 21.42 -22.66
C PRO A 255 26.99 20.82 -22.71
N THR A 256 27.15 19.74 -23.47
CA THR A 256 28.47 19.33 -23.93
C THR A 256 29.00 20.47 -24.79
N LYS A 257 30.08 21.12 -24.32
CA LYS A 257 30.83 22.08 -25.11
C LYS A 257 31.27 21.40 -26.41
N SER A 258 30.58 21.79 -27.48
CA SER A 258 30.84 21.38 -28.85
C SER A 258 32.19 21.90 -29.33
N THR A 259 33.04 20.98 -29.79
CA THR A 259 34.05 21.23 -30.83
C THR A 259 34.16 19.98 -31.70
N HIS A 260 33.44 19.94 -32.82
CA HIS A 260 33.99 19.80 -34.19
C HIS A 260 32.97 19.28 -35.21
N ALA A 261 33.12 19.83 -36.41
CA ALA A 261 32.34 19.57 -37.61
C ALA A 261 32.66 18.20 -38.23
N GLY A 262 31.66 17.58 -38.85
CA GLY A 262 31.84 16.40 -39.69
C GLY A 262 30.51 15.75 -40.06
N SER A 263 30.14 15.82 -41.35
CA SER A 263 28.93 15.23 -41.93
C SER A 263 29.04 13.71 -42.06
N GLY A 264 27.98 12.98 -41.73
CA GLY A 264 27.81 11.57 -42.04
C GLY A 264 26.76 10.94 -41.13
N SER A 265 25.55 10.71 -41.65
CA SER A 265 24.47 10.02 -40.94
C SER A 265 24.77 8.52 -40.90
N ASP A 266 25.63 8.10 -39.98
CA ASP A 266 25.78 6.71 -39.60
C ASP A 266 24.94 6.49 -38.33
N ASP A 267 23.72 5.96 -38.52
CA ASP A 267 22.93 5.43 -37.40
C ASP A 267 23.79 4.39 -36.68
N THR A 268 24.07 4.65 -35.41
CA THR A 268 24.93 3.77 -34.63
C THR A 268 24.26 2.38 -34.54
N PRO A 269 25.03 1.30 -34.33
CA PRO A 269 24.45 -0.03 -34.08
C PRO A 269 23.40 -0.03 -32.95
N ALA A 270 23.50 0.91 -32.00
CA ALA A 270 22.52 1.11 -30.94
C ALA A 270 21.21 1.73 -31.46
N ASP A 271 21.27 2.67 -32.39
CA ASP A 271 20.09 3.30 -33.01
C ASP A 271 19.33 2.31 -33.89
N LYS A 272 20.06 1.47 -34.63
CA LYS A 272 19.47 0.38 -35.43
C LYS A 272 18.78 -0.66 -34.54
N LEU A 273 19.40 -1.04 -33.43
CA LEU A 273 18.81 -1.97 -32.46
C LEU A 273 17.56 -1.38 -31.78
N ALA A 274 17.59 -0.09 -31.46
CA ALA A 274 16.43 0.62 -30.89
C ALA A 274 15.25 0.65 -31.87
N HIS A 275 15.51 0.96 -33.14
CA HIS A 275 14.49 0.93 -34.20
C HIS A 275 13.92 -0.47 -34.44
N GLU A 276 14.75 -1.50 -34.39
CA GLU A 276 14.33 -2.88 -34.59
C GLU A 276 13.45 -3.38 -33.43
N LEU A 277 13.84 -3.08 -32.19
CA LEU A 277 13.03 -3.37 -31.00
C LEU A 277 11.69 -2.64 -31.02
N GLN A 278 11.66 -1.38 -31.49
CA GLN A 278 10.44 -0.60 -31.61
C GLN A 278 9.50 -1.18 -32.68
N SER A 279 10.04 -1.64 -33.81
CA SER A 279 9.28 -2.31 -34.88
C SER A 279 8.68 -3.65 -34.44
N VAL A 280 9.46 -4.49 -33.76
CA VAL A 280 8.97 -5.77 -33.21
C VAL A 280 7.87 -5.54 -32.17
N PHE A 281 8.03 -4.51 -31.33
CA PHE A 281 7.06 -4.17 -30.31
C PHE A 281 5.72 -3.69 -30.90
N MET A 282 5.74 -2.87 -31.95
CA MET A 282 4.51 -2.41 -32.62
C MET A 282 3.76 -3.55 -33.31
N LYS A 283 4.47 -4.54 -33.89
CA LYS A 283 3.85 -5.75 -34.45
C LYS A 283 3.19 -6.64 -33.39
N MET A 284 3.72 -6.66 -32.16
CA MET A 284 3.07 -7.40 -31.07
C MET A 284 1.77 -6.71 -30.62
N LEU A 285 1.74 -5.38 -30.58
CA LEU A 285 0.54 -4.62 -30.21
C LEU A 285 -0.60 -4.81 -31.22
N SER A 286 -0.32 -4.72 -32.52
CA SER A 286 -1.34 -4.93 -33.56
C SER A 286 -1.97 -6.33 -33.51
N ASN A 287 -1.18 -7.34 -33.14
CA ASN A 287 -1.65 -8.72 -33.02
C ASN A 287 -2.53 -8.96 -31.78
N ILE A 288 -2.40 -8.12 -30.75
CA ILE A 288 -3.23 -8.19 -29.54
C ILE A 288 -4.59 -7.52 -29.81
N GLU A 289 -4.60 -6.37 -30.50
CA GLU A 289 -5.84 -5.67 -30.87
C GLU A 289 -6.69 -6.50 -31.85
N ALA A 290 -6.08 -7.16 -32.83
CA ALA A 290 -6.77 -8.06 -33.75
C ALA A 290 -7.43 -9.27 -33.07
N LYS A 291 -6.92 -9.70 -31.90
CA LYS A 291 -7.52 -10.80 -31.12
C LYS A 291 -8.61 -10.33 -30.16
N ALA A 292 -8.66 -9.04 -29.81
CA ALA A 292 -9.66 -8.50 -28.90
C ALA A 292 -11.03 -8.23 -29.57
N HIS A 293 -11.09 -8.17 -30.91
CA HIS A 293 -12.32 -8.01 -31.67
C HIS A 293 -12.44 -9.04 -32.80
N PRO A 294 -12.93 -10.26 -32.52
CA PRO A 294 -13.32 -11.17 -33.58
C PRO A 294 -14.54 -10.58 -34.30
N HIS A 295 -14.39 -10.33 -35.61
CA HIS A 295 -15.45 -9.92 -36.52
C HIS A 295 -16.72 -10.76 -36.29
N LYS A 296 -17.82 -10.12 -35.84
CA LYS A 296 -19.17 -10.71 -35.92
C LYS A 296 -19.58 -10.76 -37.39
N GLY A 297 -19.27 -11.87 -38.04
CA GLY A 297 -19.71 -12.19 -39.39
C GLY A 297 -21.15 -12.72 -39.39
N GLN A 298 -22.06 -11.88 -39.90
CA GLN A 298 -23.23 -12.20 -40.75
C GLN A 298 -23.89 -13.58 -40.60
N THR A 299 -25.07 -13.60 -39.97
CA THR A 299 -26.11 -14.61 -40.24
C THR A 299 -26.80 -14.28 -41.56
N ASN A 300 -26.43 -14.99 -42.63
CA ASN A 300 -27.22 -15.01 -43.87
C ASN A 300 -28.41 -15.96 -43.70
N GLY A 301 -29.62 -15.43 -43.90
CA GLY A 301 -30.81 -16.23 -44.11
C GLY A 301 -30.81 -16.85 -45.50
N THR A 302 -31.38 -18.05 -45.62
CA THR A 302 -31.87 -18.55 -46.91
C THR A 302 -33.07 -19.46 -46.66
N MET A 303 -34.17 -19.13 -47.33
CA MET A 303 -35.38 -19.95 -47.49
C MET A 303 -35.06 -21.28 -48.19
N ALA A 304 -35.82 -22.32 -47.88
CA ALA A 304 -36.17 -23.36 -48.84
C ALA A 304 -37.58 -23.89 -48.53
N CYS A 305 -38.26 -24.25 -49.62
CA CYS A 305 -39.67 -24.61 -49.80
C CYS A 305 -40.25 -25.68 -48.86
#